data_AF-A0A822B6A9-F1
#
_entry.id   AF-A0A822B6A9-F1
#
_cell.length_a   1.000
_cell.length_b   1.000
_cell.length_c   1.000
_cell.angle_alpha   90.00
_cell.angle_beta   90.00
_cell.angle_gamma   90.00
#
_symmetry.space_group_name_H-M   'P 1'
#
loop_
_entity.id
_entity.type
_entity.pdbx_description
1 polymer ?
#
loop_
_entity_poly.entity_id
_entity_poly.type
_entity_poly.pdbx_seq_one_letter_code
_entity_poly.pdbx_strand_id
1 'polypeptide(L)'
;MTSRPNFNTLSYAVQMEITGFTDDNIPTYVQRFFDQIQENVTNLSMEYQKCLMFLKVNPRVWGIAHIPVNLELICSVWGETDWSENETLTMTMLYDKMIEWLCRRYMARHATKIQMTKNEVFAECHQELIFLETLAFQAMTENTVIIRKELLQKVMEETDSSLKTHPNLLNIGFLKALNHGPVGRHIE
;
A
#
# COMPACT_ATOMS: atom_id res chain seq x y z
N MET A 1 25.05 4.86 -5.65
CA MET A 1 23.93 4.53 -6.57
C MET A 1 23.21 3.32 -6.02
N THR A 2 21.89 3.26 -6.15
CA THR A 2 21.09 2.06 -5.84
C THR A 2 20.54 1.47 -7.13
N SER A 3 20.42 0.15 -7.21
CA SER A 3 19.85 -0.55 -8.35
C SER A 3 19.18 -1.84 -7.89
N ARG A 4 18.26 -2.36 -8.71
CA ARG A 4 17.79 -3.73 -8.53
C ARG A 4 18.91 -4.70 -8.93
N PRO A 5 19.02 -5.89 -8.30
CA PRO A 5 20.11 -6.83 -8.57
C PRO A 5 20.35 -7.10 -10.07
N ASN A 6 19.27 -7.29 -10.83
CA ASN A 6 19.34 -7.64 -12.26
C ASN A 6 19.58 -6.44 -13.21
N PHE A 7 19.63 -5.21 -12.69
CA PHE A 7 19.88 -3.99 -13.47
C PHE A 7 21.23 -3.35 -13.14
N ASN A 8 22.07 -4.00 -12.32
CA ASN A 8 23.40 -3.51 -12.02
C ASN A 8 24.39 -3.94 -13.11
N THR A 9 24.59 -3.09 -14.12
CA THR A 9 25.46 -3.35 -15.27
C THR A 9 26.85 -2.72 -15.15
N LEU A 10 27.12 -2.00 -14.05
CA LEU A 10 28.31 -1.18 -13.88
C LEU A 10 29.21 -1.71 -12.76
N SER A 11 30.52 -1.68 -12.98
CA SER A 11 31.52 -2.05 -11.97
C SER A 11 31.83 -0.85 -11.08
N TYR A 12 31.82 -1.06 -9.77
CA TYR A 12 32.13 -0.04 -8.77
C TYR A 12 33.20 -0.58 -7.83
N ALA A 13 34.06 0.30 -7.32
CA ALA A 13 35.12 -0.06 -6.38
C ALA A 13 34.58 -0.67 -5.07
N VAL A 14 33.36 -0.30 -4.67
CA VAL A 14 32.65 -0.83 -3.51
C VAL A 14 31.24 -1.21 -3.92
N GLN A 15 30.82 -2.42 -3.55
CA GLN A 15 29.47 -2.93 -3.75
C GLN A 15 28.91 -3.35 -2.40
N MET A 16 27.68 -2.94 -2.13
CA MET A 16 26.94 -3.29 -0.92
C MET A 16 25.58 -3.83 -1.33
N GLU A 17 25.13 -4.87 -0.62
CA GLU A 17 23.81 -5.46 -0.79
C GLU A 17 22.95 -5.14 0.42
N ILE A 18 21.71 -4.71 0.17
CA ILE A 18 20.71 -4.52 1.22
C ILE A 18 19.91 -5.81 1.31
N THR A 19 20.15 -6.60 2.36
CA THR A 19 19.56 -7.94 2.54
C THR A 19 18.25 -7.93 3.33
N GLY A 20 17.82 -6.77 3.83
CA GLY A 20 16.58 -6.61 4.59
C GLY A 20 16.81 -6.44 6.10
N PHE A 21 15.76 -6.68 6.88
CA PHE A 21 15.78 -6.65 8.33
C PHE A 21 16.29 -7.95 8.92
N THR A 22 17.00 -7.84 10.04
CA THR A 22 17.32 -8.98 10.91
C THR A 22 16.17 -9.28 11.88
N ASP A 23 16.23 -10.43 12.55
CA ASP A 23 15.29 -10.81 13.62
C ASP A 23 15.18 -9.74 14.71
N ASP A 24 16.27 -9.02 15.03
CA ASP A 24 16.30 -7.94 16.02
C ASP A 24 15.70 -6.63 15.50
N ASN A 25 15.76 -6.40 14.18
CA ASN A 25 15.19 -5.22 13.56
C ASN A 25 13.66 -5.26 13.56
N ILE A 26 13.05 -6.44 13.39
CA ILE A 26 11.59 -6.58 13.29
C ILE A 26 10.87 -6.06 14.55
N PRO A 27 11.16 -6.54 15.79
CA PRO A 27 10.52 -6.01 17.00
C PRO A 27 10.71 -4.50 17.16
N THR A 28 11.92 -4.02 16.88
CA THR A 28 12.27 -2.59 16.96
C THR A 28 11.44 -1.76 15.98
N TYR A 29 11.25 -2.25 14.75
CA TYR A 29 10.46 -1.59 13.74
C TYR A 29 8.98 -1.56 14.12
N VAL A 30 8.41 -2.72 14.50
CA VAL A 30 7.00 -2.83 14.87
C VAL A 30 6.70 -1.90 16.04
N GLN A 31 7.53 -1.89 17.09
CA GLN A 31 7.36 -0.97 18.21
C GLN A 31 7.34 0.49 17.76
N ARG A 32 8.35 0.92 16.98
CA ARG A 32 8.44 2.29 16.47
C ARG A 32 7.24 2.68 15.61
N PHE A 33 6.73 1.76 14.80
CA PHE A 33 5.55 2.00 13.97
C PHE A 33 4.33 2.33 14.86
N PHE A 34 4.04 1.47 15.85
CA PHE A 34 2.90 1.66 16.75
C PHE A 34 3.06 2.90 17.66
N ASP A 35 4.29 3.24 18.05
CA ASP A 35 4.58 4.46 18.82
C ASP A 35 4.32 5.75 18.01
N GLN A 36 4.44 5.70 16.68
CA GLN A 36 4.25 6.87 15.80
C GLN A 36 2.80 7.13 15.41
N ILE A 37 1.96 6.09 15.33
CA ILE A 37 0.53 6.21 14.97
C ILE A 37 -0.36 6.63 16.16
N GLN A 38 0.13 7.50 17.06
CA GLN A 38 -0.49 7.96 18.32
C GLN A 38 -1.95 8.47 18.23
N GLU A 39 -2.56 8.52 17.06
CA GLU A 39 -3.93 8.95 16.86
C GLU A 39 -4.93 7.80 17.13
N ASN A 40 -5.64 7.91 18.25
CA ASN A 40 -6.95 7.28 18.52
C ASN A 40 -7.01 5.76 18.81
N VAL A 41 -5.90 5.04 18.96
CA VAL A 41 -5.95 3.62 19.38
C VAL A 41 -5.81 3.49 20.90
N THR A 42 -6.92 3.24 21.60
CA THR A 42 -6.89 2.77 22.98
C THR A 42 -6.20 1.40 23.00
N ASN A 43 -5.06 1.28 23.70
CA ASN A 43 -4.22 0.06 23.83
C ASN A 43 -3.19 -0.23 22.72
N LEU A 44 -2.48 0.78 22.20
CA LEU A 44 -1.34 0.60 21.27
C LEU A 44 -0.32 -0.46 21.72
N SER A 45 0.01 -0.50 23.02
CA SER A 45 0.93 -1.51 23.56
C SER A 45 0.39 -2.93 23.41
N MET A 46 -0.93 -3.13 23.41
CA MET A 46 -1.53 -4.45 23.23
C MET A 46 -1.51 -4.85 21.75
N GLU A 47 -1.81 -3.92 20.84
CA GLU A 47 -1.79 -4.18 19.39
C GLU A 47 -0.36 -4.47 18.89
N TYR A 48 0.63 -3.74 19.38
CA TYR A 48 2.04 -4.06 19.19
C TYR A 48 2.36 -5.51 19.57
N GLN A 49 1.96 -5.95 20.77
CA GLN A 49 2.25 -7.30 21.26
C GLN A 49 1.53 -8.37 20.44
N LYS A 50 0.26 -8.14 20.07
CA LYS A 50 -0.50 -9.07 19.22
C LYS A 50 0.13 -9.20 17.83
N CYS A 51 0.51 -8.08 17.22
CA CYS A 51 1.17 -8.05 15.91
C CYS A 51 2.49 -8.82 15.97
N LEU A 52 3.34 -8.50 16.95
CA LEU A 52 4.64 -9.16 17.09
C LEU A 52 4.49 -10.67 17.38
N MET A 53 3.53 -11.05 18.21
CA MET A 53 3.25 -12.46 18.50
C MET A 53 2.76 -13.20 17.24
N PHE A 54 1.86 -12.60 16.47
CA PHE A 54 1.39 -13.15 15.20
C PHE A 54 2.55 -13.37 14.22
N LEU A 55 3.44 -12.38 14.07
CA LEU A 55 4.62 -12.51 13.21
C LEU A 55 5.50 -13.70 13.65
N LYS A 56 5.79 -13.83 14.95
CA LYS A 56 6.70 -14.86 15.49
C LYS A 56 6.12 -16.28 15.42
N VAL A 57 4.82 -16.44 15.67
CA VAL A 57 4.17 -17.76 15.68
C VAL A 57 3.96 -18.32 14.27
N ASN A 58 4.01 -17.45 13.24
CA ASN A 58 3.83 -17.84 11.85
C ASN A 58 5.14 -17.73 11.05
N PRO A 59 5.95 -18.81 10.90
CA PRO A 59 7.28 -18.74 10.29
C PRO A 59 7.29 -18.19 8.84
N ARG A 60 6.22 -18.42 8.08
CA ARG A 60 6.07 -17.88 6.73
C ARG A 60 5.91 -16.36 6.74
N VAL A 61 5.08 -15.86 7.65
CA VAL A 61 4.87 -14.42 7.85
C VAL A 61 6.13 -13.78 8.41
N TRP A 62 6.82 -14.46 9.34
CA TRP A 62 8.12 -14.05 9.86
C TRP A 62 9.13 -13.86 8.72
N GLY A 63 9.24 -14.82 7.80
CA GLY A 63 10.10 -14.70 6.62
C GLY A 63 9.74 -13.52 5.72
N ILE A 64 8.44 -13.27 5.51
CA ILE A 64 7.96 -12.11 4.73
C ILE A 64 8.33 -10.78 5.40
N ALA A 65 8.26 -10.71 6.73
CA ALA A 65 8.55 -9.52 7.53
C ALA A 65 10.03 -9.09 7.52
N HIS A 66 10.95 -9.95 7.06
CA HIS A 66 12.35 -9.57 6.86
C HIS A 66 12.53 -8.55 5.72
N ILE A 67 11.55 -8.40 4.84
CA ILE A 67 11.54 -7.36 3.83
C ILE A 67 10.84 -6.12 4.42
N PRO A 68 11.54 -4.97 4.59
CA PRO A 68 11.00 -3.81 5.32
C PRO A 68 9.64 -3.33 4.82
N VAL A 69 9.44 -3.25 3.49
CA VAL A 69 8.16 -2.82 2.92
C VAL A 69 7.02 -3.77 3.27
N ASN A 70 7.28 -5.08 3.32
CA ASN A 70 6.24 -6.05 3.67
C ASN A 70 5.84 -5.91 5.14
N LEU A 71 6.81 -5.70 6.03
CA LEU A 71 6.53 -5.45 7.44
C LEU A 71 5.72 -4.17 7.63
N GLU A 72 6.07 -3.10 6.92
CA GLU A 72 5.31 -1.84 6.93
C GLU A 72 3.86 -2.05 6.49
N LEU A 73 3.61 -2.82 5.42
CA LEU A 73 2.26 -3.13 4.95
C LEU A 73 1.48 -3.91 6.01
N ILE A 74 2.07 -4.96 6.60
CA ILE A 74 1.43 -5.75 7.66
C ILE A 74 1.05 -4.85 8.84
N CYS A 75 1.96 -3.97 9.29
CA CYS A 75 1.67 -3.05 10.38
C CYS A 75 0.58 -2.02 10.00
N SER A 76 0.58 -1.54 8.76
CA SER A 76 -0.38 -0.53 8.26
C SER A 76 -1.81 -1.04 8.23
N VAL A 77 -2.01 -2.30 7.85
CA VAL A 77 -3.36 -2.91 7.80
C VAL A 77 -3.75 -3.63 9.08
N TRP A 78 -2.85 -3.69 10.07
CA TRP A 78 -3.00 -4.52 11.27
C TRP A 78 -4.34 -4.31 11.97
N GLY A 79 -4.65 -3.06 12.33
CA GLY A 79 -5.80 -2.71 13.17
C GLY A 79 -7.17 -2.81 12.47
N GLU A 80 -7.19 -2.94 11.15
CA GLU A 80 -8.43 -2.97 10.35
C GLU A 80 -8.65 -4.31 9.63
N THR A 81 -7.76 -5.28 9.84
CA THR A 81 -7.79 -6.59 9.17
C THR A 81 -8.08 -7.70 10.18
N ASP A 82 -8.97 -8.62 9.80
CA ASP A 82 -9.09 -9.88 10.51
C ASP A 82 -7.93 -10.83 10.12
N TRP A 83 -7.13 -11.19 11.13
CA TRP A 83 -5.98 -12.09 11.00
C TRP A 83 -6.25 -13.53 11.41
N SER A 84 -7.47 -13.84 11.86
CA SER A 84 -7.85 -15.17 12.38
C SER A 84 -7.68 -16.29 11.36
N GLU A 85 -7.87 -16.02 10.07
CA GLU A 85 -7.79 -17.03 8.99
C GLU A 85 -6.44 -17.04 8.24
N ASN A 86 -5.44 -16.26 8.67
CA ASN A 86 -4.24 -15.97 7.87
C ASN A 86 -3.00 -16.83 8.21
N GLU A 87 -3.17 -18.09 8.62
CA GLU A 87 -2.05 -19.03 8.88
C GLU A 87 -1.12 -19.20 7.66
N THR A 88 -1.60 -18.89 6.45
CA THR A 88 -0.89 -19.00 5.17
C THR A 88 -0.82 -17.70 4.39
N LEU A 89 -0.53 -16.57 5.05
CA LEU A 89 -0.37 -15.29 4.36
C LEU A 89 0.63 -15.38 3.19
N THR A 90 0.14 -15.07 1.99
CA THR A 90 0.96 -14.88 0.79
C THR A 90 1.12 -13.39 0.49
N MET A 91 2.09 -13.03 -0.35
CA MET A 91 2.23 -11.65 -0.83
C MET A 91 0.96 -11.14 -1.53
N THR A 92 0.32 -11.98 -2.34
CA THR A 92 -0.95 -11.63 -3.01
C THR A 92 -2.05 -11.31 -2.00
N MET A 93 -2.19 -12.11 -0.94
CA MET A 93 -3.16 -11.85 0.13
C MET A 93 -2.84 -10.56 0.90
N LEU A 94 -1.56 -10.24 1.10
CA LEU A 94 -1.16 -9.00 1.75
C LEU A 94 -1.53 -7.78 0.89
N TYR A 95 -1.26 -7.82 -0.41
CA TYR A 95 -1.66 -6.75 -1.33
C TYR A 95 -3.17 -6.64 -1.45
N ASP A 96 -3.90 -7.75 -1.49
CA ASP A 96 -5.38 -7.77 -1.49
C ASP A 96 -5.96 -7.09 -0.22
N LYS A 97 -5.40 -7.38 0.96
CA LYS A 97 -5.76 -6.71 2.22
C LYS A 97 -5.42 -5.22 2.20
N MET A 98 -4.28 -4.83 1.64
CA MET A 98 -3.89 -3.44 1.46
C MET A 98 -4.86 -2.67 0.55
N ILE A 99 -5.29 -3.29 -0.56
CA ILE A 99 -6.25 -2.67 -1.47
C ILE A 99 -7.61 -2.51 -0.77
N GLU A 100 -8.10 -3.57 -0.11
CA GLU A 100 -9.34 -3.49 0.67
C GLU A 100 -9.29 -2.38 1.72
N TRP A 101 -8.19 -2.28 2.47
CA TRP A 101 -7.99 -1.23 3.47
C TRP A 101 -8.02 0.18 2.86
N LEU A 102 -7.34 0.40 1.72
CA LEU A 102 -7.35 1.70 1.03
C LEU A 102 -8.76 2.06 0.53
N CYS A 103 -9.50 1.12 -0.03
CA CYS A 103 -10.89 1.31 -0.44
C CYS A 103 -11.79 1.67 0.74
N ARG A 104 -11.71 0.93 1.86
CA ARG A 104 -12.46 1.22 3.09
C ARG A 104 -12.12 2.61 3.63
N ARG A 105 -10.85 2.98 3.64
CA ARG A 105 -10.37 4.29 4.09
C ARG A 105 -10.86 5.43 3.18
N TYR A 106 -10.84 5.21 1.87
CA TYR A 106 -11.38 6.15 0.89
C TYR A 106 -12.88 6.38 1.13
N MET A 107 -13.66 5.30 1.24
CA MET A 107 -15.09 5.37 1.51
C MET A 107 -15.41 6.07 2.84
N ALA A 108 -14.67 5.77 3.92
CA ALA A 108 -14.89 6.40 5.23
C ALA A 108 -14.68 7.93 5.21
N ARG A 109 -13.97 8.48 4.22
CA ARG A 109 -13.82 9.93 4.03
C ARG A 109 -15.01 10.56 3.30
N HIS A 110 -15.83 9.76 2.62
CA HIS A 110 -16.86 10.23 1.70
C HIS A 110 -18.27 9.76 2.08
N ALA A 111 -18.42 8.73 2.91
CA ALA A 111 -19.70 8.16 3.33
C ALA A 111 -19.69 7.75 4.82
N THR A 112 -20.87 7.61 5.42
CA THR A 112 -21.06 7.06 6.76
C THR A 112 -20.58 5.60 6.79
N LYS A 113 -19.87 5.18 7.85
CA LYS A 113 -19.40 3.79 8.02
C LYS A 113 -20.58 2.82 8.03
N ILE A 114 -20.84 2.17 6.90
CA ILE A 114 -21.74 1.02 6.80
C ILE A 114 -20.86 -0.23 6.90
N GLN A 115 -21.28 -1.23 7.68
CA GLN A 115 -20.64 -2.53 7.66
C GLN A 115 -20.86 -3.16 6.29
N MET A 116 -19.78 -3.27 5.51
CA MET A 116 -19.79 -3.82 4.16
C MET A 116 -18.84 -5.00 4.07
N THR A 117 -19.28 -6.04 3.38
CA THR A 117 -18.46 -7.18 2.98
C THR A 117 -17.34 -6.73 2.04
N LYS A 118 -16.30 -7.55 1.92
CA LYS A 118 -15.19 -7.32 0.99
C LYS A 118 -15.68 -7.05 -0.45
N ASN A 119 -16.61 -7.86 -0.94
CA ASN A 119 -17.14 -7.75 -2.30
C ASN A 119 -17.88 -6.44 -2.55
N GLU A 120 -18.65 -5.97 -1.56
CA GLU A 120 -19.35 -4.69 -1.64
C GLU A 120 -18.38 -3.52 -1.66
N VAL A 121 -17.30 -3.57 -0.86
CA VAL A 121 -16.23 -2.55 -0.90
C VAL A 121 -15.58 -2.47 -2.28
N PHE A 122 -15.27 -3.61 -2.88
CA PHE A 122 -14.69 -3.65 -4.23
C PHE A 122 -15.66 -3.17 -5.31
N ALA A 123 -16.96 -3.43 -5.16
CA ALA A 123 -17.98 -2.94 -6.07
C ALA A 123 -18.10 -1.41 -6.02
N GLU A 124 -18.08 -0.81 -4.83
CA GLU A 124 -18.14 0.65 -4.67
C GLU A 124 -16.90 1.36 -5.21
N CYS A 125 -15.71 0.77 -5.05
CA CYS A 125 -14.46 1.34 -5.56
C CYS A 125 -14.09 0.84 -6.97
N HIS A 126 -15.02 0.18 -7.67
CA HIS A 126 -14.72 -0.52 -8.92
C HIS A 126 -14.15 0.43 -9.99
N GLN A 127 -14.75 1.61 -10.13
CA GLN A 127 -14.34 2.59 -11.12
C GLN A 127 -12.92 3.12 -10.84
N GLU A 128 -12.62 3.44 -9.58
CA GLU A 128 -11.29 3.88 -9.16
C GLU A 128 -10.24 2.80 -9.37
N LEU A 129 -10.58 1.54 -9.08
CA LEU A 129 -9.65 0.42 -9.23
C LEU A 129 -9.34 0.11 -10.69
N ILE A 130 -10.35 0.09 -11.58
CA ILE A 130 -10.12 -0.08 -13.02
C ILE A 130 -9.20 1.03 -13.52
N PHE A 131 -9.49 2.28 -13.16
CA PHE A 131 -8.67 3.41 -13.57
C PHE A 131 -7.20 3.25 -13.15
N LEU A 132 -6.94 2.87 -11.90
CA LEU A 132 -5.58 2.70 -11.37
C LEU A 132 -4.87 1.48 -11.95
N GLU A 133 -5.60 0.39 -12.19
CA GLU A 133 -5.09 -0.80 -12.85
C GLU A 133 -4.62 -0.46 -14.27
N THR A 134 -5.47 0.18 -15.07
CA THR A 134 -5.14 0.63 -16.42
C THR A 134 -3.97 1.61 -16.39
N LEU A 135 -3.97 2.56 -15.45
CA LEU A 135 -2.89 3.53 -15.29
C LEU A 135 -1.55 2.84 -14.99
N ALA A 136 -1.54 1.92 -14.03
CA ALA A 136 -0.34 1.17 -13.66
C ALA A 136 0.16 0.30 -14.82
N PHE A 137 -0.74 -0.37 -15.53
CA PHE A 137 -0.40 -1.21 -16.68
C PHE A 137 0.24 -0.43 -17.83
N GLN A 138 -0.35 0.71 -18.19
CA GLN A 138 0.19 1.59 -19.25
C GLN A 138 1.53 2.18 -18.82
N ALA A 139 1.65 2.66 -17.58
CA ALA A 139 2.90 3.18 -17.03
C ALA A 139 4.04 2.13 -17.05
N MET A 140 3.74 0.88 -16.69
CA MET A 140 4.71 -0.22 -16.76
C MET A 140 5.12 -0.54 -18.20
N THR A 141 4.19 -0.46 -19.15
CA THR A 141 4.46 -0.68 -20.59
C THR A 141 5.37 0.43 -21.16
N GLU A 142 5.19 1.66 -20.69
CA GLU A 142 6.04 2.81 -21.02
C GLU A 142 7.32 2.90 -20.18
N ASN A 143 7.54 1.95 -19.26
CA ASN A 143 8.66 1.91 -18.31
C ASN A 143 8.83 3.22 -17.52
N THR A 144 7.70 3.81 -17.09
CA THR A 144 7.67 5.02 -16.26
C THR A 144 6.97 4.76 -14.95
N VAL A 145 7.48 5.36 -13.87
CA VAL A 145 6.81 5.43 -12.57
C VAL A 145 6.25 6.83 -12.28
N ILE A 146 6.65 7.82 -13.09
CA ILE A 146 6.15 9.19 -13.00
C ILE A 146 5.01 9.34 -14.00
N ILE A 147 3.80 9.51 -13.47
CA ILE A 147 2.60 9.70 -14.28
C ILE A 147 2.52 11.16 -14.72
N ARG A 148 2.57 11.38 -16.04
CA ARG A 148 2.40 12.70 -16.65
C ARG A 148 0.95 12.92 -17.09
N LYS A 149 0.61 14.17 -17.40
CA LYS A 149 -0.74 14.59 -17.78
C LYS A 149 -1.24 13.83 -19.01
N GLU A 150 -0.37 13.57 -19.99
CA GLU A 150 -0.72 12.92 -21.24
C GLU A 150 -1.17 11.47 -21.00
N LEU A 151 -0.41 10.72 -20.18
CA LEU A 151 -0.76 9.36 -19.79
C LEU A 151 -2.04 9.33 -18.97
N LEU A 152 -2.22 10.29 -18.06
CA LEU A 152 -3.42 10.42 -17.25
C LEU A 152 -4.66 10.64 -18.13
N GLN A 153 -4.59 11.54 -19.11
CA GLN A 153 -5.68 11.84 -20.04
C GLN A 153 -6.02 10.63 -20.91
N LYS A 154 -5.02 9.96 -21.47
CA LYS A 154 -5.20 8.72 -22.23
C LYS A 154 -5.97 7.67 -21.43
N VAL A 155 -5.57 7.43 -20.19
CA VAL A 155 -6.22 6.43 -19.32
C VAL A 155 -7.64 6.87 -18.94
N MET A 156 -7.87 8.16 -18.67
CA MET A 156 -9.20 8.68 -18.41
C MET A 156 -10.17 8.45 -19.59
N GLU A 157 -9.70 8.60 -20.82
CA GLU A 157 -10.46 8.29 -22.03
C GLU A 157 -10.72 6.78 -22.18
N GLU A 158 -9.71 5.94 -21.93
CA GLU A 158 -9.83 4.47 -22.01
C GLU A 158 -10.81 3.88 -21.00
N THR A 159 -10.87 4.44 -19.77
CA THR A 159 -11.71 3.92 -18.69
C THR A 159 -13.02 4.68 -18.50
N ASP A 160 -13.41 5.53 -19.46
CA ASP A 160 -14.57 6.43 -19.40
C ASP A 160 -14.68 7.18 -18.05
N SER A 161 -13.52 7.59 -17.53
CA SER A 161 -13.39 8.17 -16.19
C SER A 161 -13.20 9.67 -16.29
N SER A 162 -13.97 10.43 -15.50
CA SER A 162 -13.85 11.89 -15.47
C SER A 162 -13.63 12.37 -14.04
N LEU A 163 -12.70 13.30 -13.86
CA LEU A 163 -12.53 14.01 -12.60
C LEU A 163 -13.72 14.92 -12.27
N LYS A 164 -14.62 15.15 -13.25
CA LYS A 164 -15.89 15.84 -12.99
C LYS A 164 -16.91 14.92 -12.31
N THR A 165 -16.94 13.64 -12.70
CA THR A 165 -17.86 12.64 -12.13
C THR A 165 -17.27 12.01 -10.87
N HIS A 166 -15.96 11.83 -10.82
CA HIS A 166 -15.21 11.22 -9.72
C HIS A 166 -14.06 12.16 -9.29
N PRO A 167 -14.35 13.26 -8.58
CA PRO A 167 -13.34 14.27 -8.21
C PRO A 167 -12.22 13.73 -7.32
N ASN A 168 -12.43 12.59 -6.67
CA ASN A 168 -11.46 11.96 -5.77
C ASN A 168 -10.77 10.73 -6.37
N LEU A 169 -10.91 10.50 -7.68
CA LEU A 169 -10.27 9.39 -8.40
C LEU A 169 -8.77 9.28 -8.13
N LEU A 170 -8.09 10.42 -7.96
CA LEU A 170 -6.65 10.46 -7.69
C LEU A 170 -6.29 10.42 -6.20
N ASN A 171 -7.28 10.43 -5.31
CA ASN A 171 -7.14 10.60 -3.85
C ASN A 171 -7.46 9.34 -3.03
N ILE A 172 -7.58 8.18 -3.68
CA ILE A 172 -7.76 6.88 -3.02
C ILE A 172 -6.53 6.41 -2.22
N GLY A 173 -5.37 7.07 -2.40
CA GLY A 173 -4.15 6.87 -1.59
C GLY A 173 -3.01 6.12 -2.30
N PHE A 174 -3.21 5.67 -3.53
CA PHE A 174 -2.17 5.01 -4.33
C PHE A 174 -1.24 5.99 -5.08
N LEU A 175 -1.72 7.19 -5.36
CA LEU A 175 -0.97 8.23 -6.06
C LEU A 175 -0.45 9.29 -5.09
N LYS A 176 0.74 9.80 -5.36
CA LYS A 176 1.37 10.88 -4.59
C LYS A 176 1.91 11.94 -5.54
N ALA A 177 1.62 13.21 -5.25
CA ALA A 177 2.18 14.32 -6.00
C ALA A 177 3.66 14.50 -5.65
N LEU A 178 4.49 14.78 -6.66
CA LEU A 178 5.93 15.00 -6.50
C LEU A 178 6.23 16.19 -5.57
N ASN A 179 5.37 17.21 -5.55
CA ASN A 179 5.59 18.44 -4.79
C ASN A 179 5.02 18.39 -3.36
N HIS A 180 4.72 17.20 -2.83
CA HIS A 180 4.08 17.01 -1.50
C HIS A 180 2.71 17.71 -1.31
N GLY A 181 2.13 18.29 -2.36
CA GLY A 181 0.78 18.86 -2.35
C GLY A 181 -0.32 17.78 -2.47
N PRO A 182 -1.59 18.14 -2.23
CA PRO A 182 -2.72 17.24 -2.47
C PRO A 182 -2.80 16.85 -3.95
N VAL A 183 -3.10 15.59 -4.23
CA VAL A 183 -3.23 15.08 -5.61
C VAL A 183 -4.53 15.60 -6.24
N GLY A 184 -4.47 16.10 -7.48
CA GLY A 184 -5.66 16.44 -8.27
C GLY A 184 -6.24 17.84 -8.10
N ARG A 185 -5.61 18.78 -7.39
CA ARG A 185 -6.10 20.19 -7.32
C ARG A 185 -5.65 21.12 -8.43
N HIS A 186 -4.65 20.73 -9.22
CA HIS A 186 -4.14 21.56 -10.33
C HIS A 186 -3.92 20.69 -11.57
N ILE A 187 -4.99 20.53 -12.33
CA ILE A 187 -4.85 20.26 -13.76
C ILE A 187 -5.03 21.62 -14.44
N GLU A 188 -3.93 22.35 -14.55
CA GLU A 188 -3.78 23.40 -15.56
C GLU A 188 -3.06 22.80 -16.77
#